data_AF-A0A016RXD7-F1
#
_entry.id   AF-A0A016RXD7-F1
#
_cell.length_a   1.000
_cell.length_b   1.000
_cell.length_c   1.000
_cell.angle_alpha   90.00
_cell.angle_beta   90.00
_cell.angle_gamma   90.00
#
_symmetry.space_group_name_H-M   'P 1'
#
loop_
_entity.id
_entity.type
_entity.pdbx_description
1 polymer ?
#
loop_
_entity_poly.entity_id
_entity_poly.type
_entity_poly.pdbx_seq_one_letter_code
_entity_poly.pdbx_strand_id
1 'polypeptide(L)' 'MPVKRHRRQLTYFEDSFTGKEAVDFLMVLLPRLIFEGRQVDRSNCTTLLQKFMDQGFIRKARSNPNEKDTFRDNASLYM' A
#
# COMPACT_ATOMS: atom_id res chain seq x y z
N MET A 1 -4.52 -8.38 2.06
CA MET A 1 -5.61 -7.50 1.63
C MET A 1 -6.57 -8.35 0.83
N PRO A 2 -7.89 -8.14 0.89
CA PRO A 2 -8.69 -8.51 -0.26
C PRO A 2 -8.27 -7.59 -1.41
N VAL A 3 -7.55 -8.13 -2.39
CA VAL A 3 -7.29 -7.44 -3.66
C VAL A 3 -8.68 -7.19 -4.24
N LYS A 4 -9.03 -5.91 -4.41
CA LYS A 4 -10.37 -5.51 -4.82
C LYS A 4 -10.30 -4.93 -6.22
N ARG A 5 -11.43 -4.99 -6.91
CA ARG A 5 -11.57 -4.37 -8.22
C ARG A 5 -11.75 -2.87 -8.00
N HIS A 6 -10.73 -2.07 -8.28
CA HIS A 6 -10.83 -0.62 -8.17
C HIS A 6 -11.15 -0.02 -9.54
N ARG A 7 -12.28 0.67 -9.64
CA ARG A 7 -12.63 1.47 -10.81
C ARG A 7 -12.11 2.88 -10.60
N ARG A 8 -11.20 3.35 -11.46
CA ARG A 8 -10.78 4.76 -11.48
C ARG A 8 -10.97 5.33 -12.87
N GLN A 9 -11.75 6.41 -12.94
CA GLN A 9 -12.21 7.05 -14.18
C GLN A 9 -12.98 6.06 -15.09
N LEU A 10 -12.35 5.56 -16.15
CA LEU A 10 -12.93 4.69 -17.18
C LEU A 10 -12.23 3.32 -17.28
N THR A 11 -11.25 3.03 -16.42
CA THR A 11 -10.47 1.79 -16.43
C THR A 11 -10.73 0.98 -15.16
N TYR A 12 -10.96 -0.32 -15.33
CA TYR A 12 -11.01 -1.27 -14.23
C TYR A 12 -9.59 -1.77 -13.97
N PHE A 13 -9.10 -1.56 -12.76
CA PHE A 13 -7.85 -2.17 -12.30
C PHE A 13 -8.24 -3.38 -11.46
N GLU A 14 -8.15 -4.55 -12.08
CA GLU A 14 -8.23 -5.84 -11.38
C GLU A 14 -6.94 -6.05 -10.59
N ASP A 15 -7.04 -6.72 -9.45
CA ASP A 15 -5.92 -6.97 -8.53
C ASP A 15 -5.13 -5.73 -8.08
N SER A 16 -5.82 -4.60 -7.86
CA SER A 16 -5.18 -3.39 -7.34
C SER A 16 -5.65 -3.04 -5.93
N PHE A 17 -4.92 -2.15 -5.27
CA PHE A 17 -5.27 -1.59 -3.97
C PHE A 17 -4.83 -0.14 -3.87
N THR A 18 -5.53 0.64 -3.05
CA THR A 18 -5.09 2.00 -2.73
C THR A 18 -4.04 2.00 -1.64
N GLY A 19 -3.14 2.99 -1.64
CA GLY A 19 -2.17 3.16 -0.57
C GLY A 19 -2.83 3.26 0.80
N LYS A 20 -3.98 3.93 0.87
CA LYS A 20 -4.79 4.01 2.08
C LYS A 20 -5.29 2.64 2.57
N GLU A 21 -5.86 1.83 1.68
CA GLU A 21 -6.30 0.48 2.04
C GLU A 21 -5.13 -0.42 2.47
N ALA A 22 -3.94 -0.21 1.89
CA ALA A 22 -2.74 -0.92 2.30
C ALA A 22 -2.32 -0.61 3.72
N VAL A 23 -2.31 0.68 4.06
CA VAL A 23 -2.00 1.15 5.41
C VAL A 23 -3.06 0.69 6.39
N ASP A 24 -4.35 0.87 6.07
CA ASP A 24 -5.45 0.43 6.95
C ASP A 24 -5.43 -1.10 7.18
N PHE A 25 -5.11 -1.88 6.15
CA PHE A 25 -4.95 -3.33 6.28
C PHE A 25 -3.78 -3.71 7.18
N LEU A 26 -2.62 -3.07 7.01
CA LEU A 26 -1.45 -3.30 7.85
C LEU A 26 -1.66 -2.84 9.29
N MET A 27 -2.36 -1.73 9.51
CA MET A 27 -2.71 -1.27 10.85
C MET A 27 -3.59 -2.26 11.61
N VAL A 28 -4.44 -3.04 10.93
CA VAL A 28 -5.26 -4.08 11.57
C VAL A 28 -4.48 -5.37 11.77
N LEU A 29 -3.59 -5.71 10.83
CA LEU A 29 -2.95 -7.02 10.78
C LEU A 29 -1.61 -7.07 11.54
N LEU A 30 -0.80 -6.00 11.49
CA LEU A 30 0.48 -5.92 12.21
C LEU A 30 0.33 -6.05 13.74
N PRO A 31 -0.63 -5.38 14.42
CA PRO A 31 -0.81 -5.57 15.87
C PRO A 31 -1.24 -6.98 16.26
N ARG A 32 -1.83 -7.73 15.32
CA ARG A 32 -2.23 -9.13 15.55
C ARG A 32 -1.08 -10.11 15.33
N LEU A 33 -0.14 -9.77 14.43
CA LEU A 33 1.05 -10.58 14.16
C LEU A 33 2.20 -10.30 15.14
N ILE A 34 2.34 -9.05 15.57
CA ILE A 34 3.41 -8.63 16.48
C ILE A 34 2.91 -8.83 17.91
N PHE A 35 3.35 -9.92 18.54
CA PHE A 35 2.93 -10.36 19.86
C PHE A 35 3.47 -9.53 21.05
N GLU A 36 4.05 -8.36 20.80
CA GLU A 36 4.78 -7.60 21.82
C GLU A 36 4.46 -6.12 21.75
N GLY A 37 3.34 -5.67 22.34
CA GLY A 37 3.13 -4.32 22.91
C GLY A 37 3.50 -3.08 22.09
N ARG A 38 3.89 -3.22 20.82
CA ARG A 38 4.35 -2.12 19.97
C ARG A 38 3.15 -1.48 19.35
N GLN A 39 3.02 -0.18 19.60
CA GLN A 39 2.07 0.64 18.88
C GLN A 39 2.48 0.67 17.41
N VAL A 40 1.54 0.28 16.54
CA VAL A 40 1.72 0.32 15.10
C VAL A 40 1.14 1.64 14.60
N ASP A 41 2.03 2.58 14.27
CA ASP A 41 1.65 3.84 13.66
C ASP A 41 1.50 3.73 12.13
N ARG A 42 0.71 4.66 11.56
CA ARG A 42 0.57 4.78 10.09
C ARG A 42 1.92 5.01 9.41
N SER A 43 2.80 5.80 10.03
CA SER A 43 4.16 6.05 9.55
C SER A 43 4.96 4.75 9.41
N ASN A 44 4.92 3.87 10.43
CA ASN A 44 5.60 2.57 10.38
C ASN A 44 5.07 1.70 9.24
N CYS A 45 3.75 1.70 9.02
CA CYS A 45 3.13 0.99 7.89
C CYS A 45 3.60 1.56 6.55
N THR A 46 3.67 2.89 6.40
CA THR A 46 4.17 3.52 5.16
C THR A 46 5.63 3.19 4.88
N THR A 47 6.49 3.15 5.90
CA THR A 47 7.90 2.75 5.75
C THR A 47 8.04 1.29 5.35
N LEU A 48 7.20 0.40 5.91
CA LEU A 48 7.17 -1.01 5.54
C LEU A 48 6.75 -1.19 4.08
N LEU A 49 5.67 -0.50 3.66
CA LEU A 49 5.17 -0.53 2.29
C LEU A 49 6.16 0.08 1.29
N GLN A 50 6.92 1.10 1.69
CA GLN A 50 8.04 1.60 0.89
C GLN A 50 9.07 0.50 0.64
N LYS A 51 9.49 -0.24 1.68
CA LYS A 51 10.45 -1.35 1.52
C LYS A 51 9.92 -2.46 0.61
N PHE A 52 8.62 -2.77 0.68
CA PHE A 52 8.00 -3.73 -0.25
C PHE A 52 8.02 -3.25 -1.69
N MET A 53 7.87 -1.94 -1.91
CA MET A 53 7.99 -1.31 -3.23
C MET A 53 9.44 -1.34 -3.74
N ASP A 54 10.41 -1.02 -2.88
CA ASP A 54 11.84 -1.07 -3.21
C ASP A 54 12.30 -2.49 -3.54
N GLN A 55 11.70 -3.51 -2.90
CA GLN A 55 11.93 -4.93 -3.22
C GLN A 55 11.16 -5.43 -4.45
N GLY A 56 10.30 -4.62 -5.04
CA GLY A 56 9.53 -4.96 -6.23
C GLY A 56 8.31 -5.86 -6.00
N PHE A 57 7.89 -6.07 -4.74
CA PHE A 57 6.65 -6.79 -4.42
C PHE A 57 5.40 -5.99 -4.76
N ILE A 58 5.49 -4.66 -4.75
CA ILE A 58 4.39 -3.73 -5.03
C ILE A 58 4.88 -2.73 -6.08
N ARG A 59 4.09 -2.49 -7.12
CA ARG A 59 4.35 -1.48 -8.15
C ARG A 59 3.24 -0.45 -8.17
N LYS A 60 3.59 0.80 -8.48
CA LYS A 60 2.61 1.87 -8.62
C LYS A 60 1.94 1.75 -9.99
N ALA A 61 0.62 1.63 -10.03
CA ALA A 61 -0.13 1.45 -11.28
C ALA A 61 0.01 2.66 -12.23
N ARG A 62 0.26 3.85 -11.68
CA ARG A 62 0.72 5.04 -12.42
C ARG A 62 2.08 5.46 -11.90
N SER A 63 3.13 4.73 -12.28
CA SER A 63 4.51 5.19 -12.11
C SER A 63 4.83 6.17 -13.23
N ASN A 64 5.19 7.40 -12.87
CA ASN A 64 5.83 8.34 -13.79
C ASN A 64 7.33 8.05 -13.76
N PRO A 65 8.01 7.82 -14.89
CA PRO A 65 9.42 7.45 -14.92
C PRO A 65 10.38 8.51 -14.35
N ASN A 66 9.88 9.71 -14.03
CA ASN A 66 10.65 10.83 -13.49
C ASN A 66 10.47 11.07 -11.97
N GLU A 67 9.54 10.39 -11.31
CA GLU A 67 9.38 10.49 -9.85
C GLU A 67 9.99 9.24 -9.18
N LYS A 68 10.83 9.44 -8.17
CA LYS A 68 11.19 8.34 -7.27
C LYS A 68 9.89 7.73 -6.72
N ASP A 69 9.70 6.44 -6.95
CA ASP A 69 8.53 5.68 -6.53
C ASP A 69 8.41 5.68 -5.00
N THR A 70 7.79 6.75 -4.49
CA THR A 70 7.53 6.94 -3.06
C THR A 70 6.12 6.47 -2.78
N PHE A 71 5.98 5.57 -1.81
CA PHE A 71 4.71 5.12 -1.30
C PHE A 71 3.95 6.28 -0.65
N ARG A 72 2.66 6.44 -0.97
CA ARG A 72 1.80 7.47 -0.41
C ARG A 72 0.55 6.83 0.21
N ASP A 73 0.27 7.16 1.47
CA ASP A 73 -1.00 6.86 2.16
C ASP A 73 -2.12 7.77 1.60
N ASN A 74 -2.47 7.56 0.33
CA ASN A 74 -3.51 8.31 -0.36
C ASN A 74 -4.28 7.39 -1.33
N ALA A 75 -5.11 7.98 -2.19
CA ALA A 75 -5.82 7.27 -3.26
C ALA A 75 -4.91 6.90 -4.47
N SER A 76 -3.59 6.78 -4.28
CA SER A 76 -2.70 6.20 -5.30
C SER A 76 -2.99 4.71 -5.42
N LEU A 77 -3.02 4.22 -6.65
CA LEU A 77 -3.25 2.81 -6.95
C LEU A 77 -1.92 2.09 -7.08
N TYR A 78 -1.87 0.92 -6.47
CA TYR A 78 -0.74 0.01 -6.45
C TYR A 78 -1.23 -1.37 -6.91
N MET A 79 -0.34 -2.14 -7.53
CA MET A 79 -0.55 -3.49 -8.07
C MET A 79 0.68 -4.36 -7.81
#